data_AF-A0A846E0B9-F1
#
_entry.id   AF-A0A846E0B9-F1
#
_cell.length_a   1.000
_cell.length_b   1.000
_cell.length_c   1.000
_cell.angle_alpha   90.00
_cell.angle_beta   90.00
_cell.angle_gamma   90.00
#
_symmetry.space_group_name_H-M   'P 1'
#
loop_
_entity.id
_entity.type
_entity.pdbx_description
1 polymer ?
#
loop_
_entity_poly.entity_id
_entity_poly.type
_entity_poly.pdbx_seq_one_letter_code
_entity_poly.pdbx_strand_id
1 'polypeptide(L)' 'MQENYDFSKGKRGAVIPTPSYQIKVNLILDKEIIDWFQAKVNELEGDDYHQLINHVLQDYIKKDEKALQSLSNLG' A
#
# COMPACT_ATOMS: atom_id res chain seq x y z
N MET A 1 3.61 29.60 -4.57
CA MET A 1 4.89 29.34 -3.86
C MET A 1 4.62 29.57 -2.38
N GLN A 2 4.79 28.56 -1.53
CA GLN A 2 4.72 28.72 -0.08
C GLN A 2 6.10 28.44 0.52
N GLU A 3 6.42 29.28 1.49
CA GLU A 3 7.74 29.57 2.02
C GLU A 3 8.25 28.44 2.93
N ASN A 4 9.57 28.29 2.95
CA ASN A 4 10.31 27.19 3.55
C ASN A 4 9.83 26.84 4.96
N TYR A 5 9.33 25.62 5.13
CA TYR A 5 9.00 25.05 6.43
C TYR A 5 10.29 24.51 7.06
N ASP A 6 10.73 25.12 8.16
CA ASP A 6 11.92 24.68 8.90
C ASP A 6 11.59 23.43 9.74
N PHE A 7 11.97 22.26 9.20
CA PHE A 7 11.81 20.96 9.86
C PHE A 7 12.94 20.63 10.86
N SER A 8 13.84 21.57 11.19
CA SER A 8 15.00 21.31 12.05
C SER A 8 14.65 20.91 13.51
N LYS A 9 13.40 21.13 13.94
CA LYS A 9 12.93 20.80 15.30
C LYS A 9 11.99 19.58 15.39
N GLY A 10 11.74 18.89 14.29
CA GLY A 10 10.98 17.64 14.31
C GLY A 10 11.80 16.52 14.94
N LYS A 11 11.58 16.21 16.23
CA LYS A 11 12.10 14.98 16.84
C LYS A 11 11.50 13.80 16.07
N ARG A 12 12.34 13.09 15.31
CA ARG A 12 11.95 11.81 14.70
C ARG A 12 11.50 10.89 15.84
N GLY A 13 10.19 10.68 15.95
CA GLY A 13 9.63 9.70 16.87
C GLY A 13 10.30 8.34 16.65
N ALA A 14 10.18 7.44 17.63
CA ALA A 14 10.75 6.11 17.57
C ALA A 14 10.47 5.48 16.20
N VAL A 15 11.54 5.06 15.51
CA VAL A 15 11.42 4.33 14.25
C VAL A 15 10.67 3.05 14.56
N ILE A 16 9.38 2.99 14.21
CA ILE A 16 8.61 1.76 14.32
C ILE A 16 9.28 0.76 13.38
N PRO A 17 9.83 -0.35 13.89
CA PRO A 17 10.46 -1.33 13.03
C PRO A 17 9.40 -1.95 12.12
N THR A 18 9.72 -2.03 10.83
CA THR A 18 8.90 -2.76 9.87
C THR A 18 8.81 -4.23 10.31
N PRO A 19 7.61 -4.84 10.34
CA PRO A 19 7.48 -6.27 10.62
C PRO A 19 8.37 -7.10 9.68
N SER A 20 8.89 -8.24 10.15
CA SER A 20 9.82 -9.07 9.38
C SER A 20 9.25 -9.62 8.06
N TYR A 21 7.92 -9.65 7.91
CA TYR A 21 7.22 -10.06 6.69
C TYR A 21 6.91 -8.89 5.73
N GLN A 22 7.25 -7.65 6.10
CA GLN A 22 7.01 -6.46 5.29
C GLN A 22 8.34 -5.87 4.84
N ILE A 23 8.39 -5.43 3.58
CA ILE A 23 9.56 -4.78 2.98
C ILE A 23 9.16 -3.36 2.61
N LYS A 24 9.91 -2.37 3.10
CA LYS A 24 9.71 -0.97 2.70
C LYS A 24 10.29 -0.75 1.31
N VAL A 25 9.43 -0.47 0.34
CA VAL A 25 9.81 -0.18 -1.04
C VAL A 25 9.54 1.29 -1.37
N ASN A 26 10.34 1.87 -2.25
CA ASN A 26 10.03 3.17 -2.86
C ASN A 26 9.34 2.90 -4.21
N LEU A 27 8.02 2.81 -4.20
CA LEU A 27 7.20 2.52 -5.37
C LEU A 27 6.55 3.81 -5.88
N ILE A 28 6.69 4.09 -7.18
CA ILE A 28 5.97 5.17 -7.85
C ILE A 28 4.65 4.59 -8.35
N LEU A 29 3.54 5.21 -7.95
CA LEU A 29 2.18 4.90 -8.39
C LEU A 29 1.54 6.15 -8.98
N ASP A 30 0.59 5.96 -9.88
CA ASP A 30 -0.17 7.07 -10.44
C ASP A 30 -1.00 7.77 -9.37
N LYS A 31 -1.08 9.10 -9.47
CA LYS A 31 -1.80 9.92 -8.49
C LYS A 31 -3.27 9.50 -8.36
N GLU A 32 -3.91 9.17 -9.48
CA GLU A 32 -5.32 8.76 -9.49
C GLU A 32 -5.58 7.48 -8.68
N ILE A 33 -4.62 6.56 -8.66
CA ILE A 33 -4.70 5.33 -7.87
C ILE A 33 -4.68 5.70 -6.38
N ILE A 34 -3.72 6.53 -5.97
CA ILE A 34 -3.59 6.98 -4.58
C ILE A 34 -4.84 7.74 -4.13
N ASP A 35 -5.33 8.68 -4.95
CA ASP A 35 -6.53 9.46 -4.65
C ASP A 35 -7.75 8.55 -4.43
N TRP A 36 -7.92 7.54 -5.28
CA TRP A 36 -9.02 6.58 -5.17
C TRP A 36 -8.97 5.78 -3.86
N PHE A 37 -7.81 5.22 -3.51
CA PHE A 37 -7.65 4.46 -2.26
C PHE A 37 -7.81 5.32 -1.01
N GLN A 38 -7.35 6.57 -1.04
CA GLN A 38 -7.56 7.53 0.05
C GLN A 38 -9.04 7.85 0.24
N ALA A 39 -9.76 8.15 -0.85
CA ALA A 39 -11.20 8.37 -0.79
C ALA A 39 -11.93 7.16 -0.21
N LYS A 40 -11.51 5.95 -0.62
CA LYS A 40 -12.15 4.70 -0.16
C LYS A 40 -11.99 4.44 1.33
N VAL A 41 -10.82 4.75 1.89
CA VAL A 41 -10.54 4.62 3.32
C VAL A 41 -11.33 5.64 4.15
N ASN A 42 -11.45 6.87 3.65
CA ASN A 42 -12.20 7.92 4.33
C ASN A 42 -13.70 7.58 4.46
N GLU A 43 -14.26 6.87 3.48
CA GLU A 43 -15.65 6.39 3.51
C GLU A 43 -15.88 5.28 4.55
N LEU A 44 -14.85 4.50 4.90
CA LEU A 44 -14.96 3.29 5.71
C LEU A 44 -14.61 3.49 7.19
N GLU A 45 -14.35 4.73 7.63
CA GLU A 45 -13.95 5.11 9.00
C GLU A 45 -12.86 4.19 9.61
N GLY A 46 -11.91 3.71 8.80
CA GLY A 46 -10.83 2.89 9.32
C GLY A 46 -10.19 1.99 8.27
N ASP A 47 -9.07 2.47 7.72
CA ASP A 47 -7.89 1.66 7.40
C ASP A 47 -6.75 2.58 6.94
N ASP A 48 -5.54 2.08 6.79
CA ASP A 48 -4.48 2.80 6.07
C ASP A 48 -4.61 2.49 4.57
N TYR A 49 -4.59 3.51 3.70
CA TYR A 49 -4.61 3.29 2.24
C TYR A 49 -3.45 2.40 1.77
N HIS A 50 -2.32 2.39 2.50
CA HIS A 50 -1.23 1.44 2.27
C HIS A 50 -1.64 -0.01 2.53
N GLN A 51 -2.39 -0.28 3.61
CA GLN A 51 -2.91 -1.62 3.92
C GLN A 51 -3.90 -2.07 2.85
N LEU A 52 -4.79 -1.18 2.42
CA LEU A 52 -5.78 -1.49 1.39
C LEU A 52 -5.12 -1.80 0.03
N ILE A 53 -4.11 -1.02 -0.38
CA ILE A 53 -3.30 -1.32 -1.56
C ILE A 53 -2.64 -2.70 -1.42
N ASN A 54 -2.02 -2.99 -0.27
CA ASN A 54 -1.36 -4.27 -0.05
C ASN A 54 -2.35 -5.45 -0.13
N HIS A 55 -3.56 -5.32 0.41
CA HIS A 55 -4.61 -6.34 0.30
C HIS A 55 -5.03 -6.59 -1.15
N VAL A 56 -5.21 -5.53 -1.95
CA VAL A 56 -5.55 -5.68 -3.37
C VAL A 56 -4.43 -6.41 -4.13
N LEU A 57 -3.17 -6.11 -3.84
CA LEU A 57 -2.03 -6.83 -4.43
C LEU A 57 -1.99 -8.31 -4.03
N GLN A 58 -2.25 -8.62 -2.76
CA GLN A 58 -2.34 -10.01 -2.29
C GLN A 58 -3.47 -10.77 -2.98
N ASP A 59 -4.63 -10.15 -3.14
CA ASP A 59 -5.77 -10.77 -3.81
C ASP A 59 -5.54 -10.96 -5.30
N TYR A 60 -4.82 -10.04 -5.95
CA TYR A 60 -4.38 -10.21 -7.33
C TYR A 60 -3.48 -11.44 -7.48
N ILE A 61 -2.46 -11.58 -6.62
CA ILE A 61 -1.55 -12.75 -6.63
C ILE A 61 -2.34 -14.05 -6.44
N LYS A 62 -3.24 -14.11 -5.45
CA LYS A 62 -4.07 -15.31 -5.21
C LYS A 62 -4.95 -15.67 -6.39
N LYS A 63 -5.48 -14.68 -7.12
CA LYS A 63 -6.30 -14.91 -8.32
C LYS A 63 -5.45 -15.47 -9.46
N ASP A 64 -4.25 -14.93 -9.64
CA ASP A 64 -3.30 -15.41 -10.65
C ASP A 64 -2.85 -16.86 -10.38
N GLU A 65 -2.49 -17.17 -9.13
CA GLU A 65 -2.14 -18.53 -8.71
C GLU A 65 -3.28 -19.52 -8.96
N LYS A 66 -4.53 -19.13 -8.67
CA LYS A 66 -5.71 -19.95 -8.96
C LYS A 66 -5.90 -20.15 -10.46
N ALA A 67 -5.68 -19.12 -11.28
CA ALA A 67 -5.79 -19.21 -12.73
C ALA A 67 -4.75 -20.20 -13.27
N LEU A 68 -3.49 -20.13 -12.80
CA LEU A 68 -2.42 -21.05 -13.19
C LEU A 68 -2.72 -22.50 -12.77
N GLN A 69 -3.22 -22.71 -11.55
CA GLN A 69 -3.63 -24.05 -11.08
C GLN A 69 -4.80 -24.63 -11.89
N SER A 70 -5.74 -23.80 -12.33
CA SER A 70 -6.87 -24.26 -13.15
C SER A 70 -6.44 -24.74 -14.53
N LEU A 71 -5.36 -24.17 -15.09
CA LEU A 71 -4.79 -24.58 -16.37
C LEU A 71 -3.94 -25.85 -16.27
N SER A 72 -3.24 -26.05 -15.15
CA SER A 72 -2.46 -27.28 -14.92
C SER A 72 -3.32 -28.51 -14.66
N ASN A 73 -4.54 -28.33 -14.14
CA ASN A 73 -5.47 -29.44 -13.85
C ASN A 73 -6.30 -29.86 -15.08
N LEU A 74 -6.05 -29.24 -16.24
CA LEU A 74 -6.76 -29.51 -17.50
C LEU A 74 -5.91 -30.31 -18.51
N GLY A 75 -4.71 -30.75 -18.13
CA GLY A 75 -3.82 -31.62 -18.91
C GLY A 75 -3.49 -32.91 -18.18
#